data_AF-A0A1Y0Y3R7-F1
#
_entry.id   AF-A0A1Y0Y3R7-F1
#
_cell.length_a   1.000
_cell.length_b   1.000
_cell.length_c   1.000
_cell.angle_alpha   90.00
_cell.angle_beta   90.00
_cell.angle_gamma   90.00
#
_symmetry.space_group_name_H-M   'P 1'
#
loop_
_entity.id
_entity.type
_entity.pdbx_description
1 polymer ?
#
loop_
_entity_poly.entity_id
_entity_poly.type
_entity_poly.pdbx_seq_one_letter_code
_entity_poly.pdbx_strand_id
1 'polypeptide(L)'
;MATVTVGCKLLHGVKLSLSDGTDVMLRGARHAPGFDMRTGEGAPGSVGLTEIDASVWAQIQKEYARWPMLTGGMVFADAKKSKVIDQAKEKAEQKTGLEPISDKELAADKVERIDPPKGQ
;
A
#
# COMPACT_ATOMS: atom_id res chain seq x y z
N MET A 1 -20.95 -17.79 -8.03
CA MET A 1 -20.24 -16.50 -8.16
C MET A 1 -18.94 -16.64 -7.40
N ALA A 2 -17.80 -16.54 -8.09
CA ALA A 2 -16.50 -16.81 -7.49
C ALA A 2 -16.05 -15.55 -6.75
N THR A 3 -15.76 -15.65 -5.45
CA THR A 3 -15.24 -14.53 -4.67
C THR A 3 -13.72 -14.58 -4.63
N VAL A 4 -13.10 -13.40 -4.62
CA VAL A 4 -11.66 -13.23 -4.43
C VAL A 4 -11.40 -12.34 -3.25
N THR A 5 -10.36 -12.64 -2.49
CA THR A 5 -9.88 -11.78 -1.43
C THR A 5 -8.85 -10.82 -2.02
N VAL A 6 -9.12 -9.53 -1.95
CA VAL A 6 -8.21 -8.46 -2.36
C VAL A 6 -7.46 -7.97 -1.12
N GLY A 7 -6.14 -7.98 -1.17
CA GLY A 7 -5.24 -7.36 -0.22
C GLY A 7 -4.82 -5.96 -0.68
N CYS A 8 -4.90 -4.99 0.22
CA CYS A 8 -4.47 -3.61 -0.01
C CYS A 8 -3.45 -3.20 1.06
N LYS A 9 -2.21 -2.95 0.64
CA LYS A 9 -1.08 -2.55 1.51
C LYS A 9 -1.10 -1.10 1.97
N LEU A 10 -2.03 -0.31 1.46
CA LEU A 10 -2.12 1.09 1.85
C LEU A 10 -2.63 1.22 3.29
N LEU A 11 -2.08 2.19 4.03
CA LEU A 11 -2.59 2.55 5.35
C LEU A 11 -4.04 3.03 5.27
N HIS A 12 -4.35 3.83 4.25
CA HIS A 12 -5.70 4.30 3.96
C HIS A 12 -6.44 3.34 3.04
N GLY A 13 -7.76 3.24 3.21
CA GLY A 13 -8.61 2.55 2.25
C GLY A 13 -8.67 3.32 0.93
N VAL A 14 -8.98 2.60 -0.14
CA VAL A 14 -9.10 3.10 -1.50
C VAL A 14 -10.53 2.84 -1.96
N LYS A 15 -11.17 3.82 -2.61
CA LYS A 15 -12.43 3.61 -3.31
C LYS A 15 -12.18 3.60 -4.80
N LEU A 16 -12.73 2.61 -5.48
CA LEU A 16 -12.65 2.42 -6.92
C LEU A 16 -14.05 2.47 -7.48
N SER A 17 -14.33 3.47 -8.30
CA SER A 17 -15.61 3.64 -8.95
C SER A 17 -15.52 3.10 -10.36
N LEU A 18 -16.18 1.96 -10.61
CA LEU A 18 -16.18 1.29 -11.90
C LEU A 18 -17.10 2.03 -12.89
N SER A 19 -16.82 1.89 -14.18
CA SER A 19 -17.63 2.43 -15.27
C SER A 19 -19.08 1.94 -15.27
N ASP A 20 -19.34 0.79 -14.64
CA ASP A 20 -20.68 0.21 -14.45
C ASP A 20 -21.49 0.92 -13.34
N GLY A 21 -20.90 1.90 -12.65
CA GLY A 21 -21.50 2.60 -11.50
C GLY A 21 -21.31 1.89 -10.16
N THR A 22 -20.58 0.77 -10.15
CA THR A 22 -20.25 0.03 -8.92
C THR A 22 -19.08 0.68 -8.19
N ASP A 23 -19.29 1.10 -6.94
CA ASP A 23 -18.22 1.57 -6.05
C ASP A 23 -17.67 0.40 -5.21
N VAL A 24 -16.37 0.19 -5.27
CA VAL A 24 -15.65 -0.84 -4.52
C VAL A 24 -14.69 -0.17 -3.55
N MET A 25 -14.94 -0.33 -2.26
CA MET A 25 -14.05 0.14 -1.21
C MET A 25 -13.07 -0.95 -0.80
N LEU A 26 -11.82 -0.84 -1.26
CA LEU A 26 -10.70 -1.63 -0.77
C LEU A 26 -10.25 -1.11 0.60
N ARG A 27 -10.41 -1.91 1.63
CA ARG A 27 -9.95 -1.57 2.99
C ARG A 27 -8.43 -1.64 3.04
N GLY A 28 -7.81 -0.59 3.57
CA GLY A 28 -6.38 -0.57 3.88
C GLY A 28 -6.06 -1.17 5.25
N ALA A 29 -4.78 -1.21 5.62
CA ALA A 29 -4.29 -1.80 6.86
C ALA A 29 -4.95 -1.19 8.12
N ARG A 30 -5.25 0.11 8.11
CA ARG A 30 -5.92 0.81 9.23
C ARG A 30 -7.33 0.28 9.52
N HIS A 31 -7.99 -0.31 8.53
CA HIS A 31 -9.32 -0.91 8.69
C HIS A 31 -9.24 -2.41 9.04
N ALA A 32 -8.04 -2.98 9.15
CA ALA A 32 -7.89 -4.36 9.57
C ALA A 32 -8.10 -4.49 11.09
N PRO A 33 -8.79 -5.54 11.54
CA PRO A 33 -8.96 -5.80 12.96
C PRO A 33 -7.58 -6.05 13.60
N GLY A 34 -7.29 -5.35 14.69
CA GLY A 34 -6.02 -5.46 15.41
C GLY A 34 -4.93 -4.45 14.99
N PHE A 35 -5.20 -3.55 14.04
CA PHE A 35 -4.26 -2.49 13.68
C PHE A 35 -4.09 -1.48 14.82
N ASP A 36 -2.87 -1.40 15.37
CA ASP A 36 -2.50 -0.39 16.35
C ASP A 36 -1.94 0.86 15.66
N MET A 37 -2.57 2.01 15.89
CA MET A 37 -2.18 3.27 15.26
C MET A 37 -0.90 3.89 15.84
N ARG A 38 -0.44 3.46 17.02
CA ARG A 38 0.79 3.99 17.65
C ARG A 38 2.02 3.27 17.12
N THR A 39 1.94 1.96 16.92
CA THR A 39 3.04 1.14 16.40
C THR A 39 3.00 0.99 14.88
N GLY A 40 1.82 1.17 14.27
CA GLY A 40 1.63 0.87 12.84
C GLY A 40 1.60 -0.64 12.54
N GLU A 41 1.50 -1.47 13.58
CA GLU A 41 1.57 -2.93 13.54
C GLU A 41 0.26 -3.56 14.02
N GLY A 42 0.11 -4.88 13.85
CA GLY A 42 -1.03 -5.63 14.39
C GLY A 42 -2.14 -5.96 13.38
N ALA A 43 -2.08 -5.42 12.16
CA ALA A 43 -2.85 -5.97 11.04
C ALA A 43 -2.16 -7.23 10.47
N PRO A 44 -2.90 -8.29 10.09
CA PRO A 44 -2.31 -9.49 9.50
C PRO A 44 -1.59 -9.15 8.19
N GLY A 45 -0.26 -9.20 8.21
CA GLY A 45 0.59 -8.82 7.07
C GLY A 45 0.61 -7.32 6.75
N SER A 46 0.15 -6.45 7.66
CA SER A 46 0.06 -4.99 7.47
C SER A 46 -0.71 -4.58 6.21
N VAL A 47 -1.74 -5.35 5.85
CA VAL A 47 -2.63 -5.09 4.72
C VAL A 47 -4.08 -5.13 5.17
N GLY A 48 -4.94 -4.39 4.47
CA GLY A 48 -6.38 -4.56 4.59
C GLY A 48 -6.89 -5.61 3.61
N LEU A 49 -7.85 -6.42 4.06
CA LEU A 49 -8.45 -7.50 3.28
C LEU A 49 -9.89 -7.10 2.94
N THR A 50 -10.27 -7.29 1.67
CA THR A 50 -11.63 -7.02 1.17
C THR A 50 -12.05 -8.16 0.26
N GLU A 51 -13.21 -8.76 0.52
CA GLU A 51 -13.78 -9.80 -0.33
C GLU A 51 -14.72 -9.18 -1.37
N ILE A 52 -14.45 -9.43 -2.64
CA ILE A 52 -15.29 -8.98 -3.76
C ILE A 52 -15.47 -10.11 -4.78
N ASP A 53 -16.41 -9.95 -5.71
CA ASP A 53 -16.59 -10.92 -6.79
C ASP A 53 -15.41 -10.90 -7.78
N ALA A 54 -15.02 -12.06 -8.28
CA ALA A 54 -13.96 -12.23 -9.25
C ALA A 54 -14.22 -11.42 -10.54
N SER A 55 -15.49 -11.27 -10.95
CA SER A 55 -15.85 -10.48 -12.13
C SER A 55 -15.57 -8.99 -11.90
N VAL A 56 -15.91 -8.49 -10.71
CA VAL A 56 -15.66 -7.11 -10.29
C VAL A 56 -14.16 -6.86 -10.22
N TRP A 57 -13.38 -7.78 -9.63
CA TRP A 57 -11.93 -7.68 -9.62
C TRP A 57 -11.32 -7.65 -11.02
N ALA A 58 -11.80 -8.50 -11.94
CA ALA A 58 -11.34 -8.49 -13.34
C ALA A 58 -11.63 -7.16 -14.05
N GLN A 59 -12.77 -6.50 -13.75
CA GLN A 59 -13.04 -5.15 -14.24
C GLN A 59 -12.08 -4.12 -13.65
N ILE A 60 -11.84 -4.17 -12.34
CA ILE A 60 -10.86 -3.31 -11.67
C ILE A 60 -9.48 -3.45 -12.34
N GLN A 61 -9.02 -4.68 -12.57
CA GLN A 61 -7.74 -4.92 -13.21
C GLN A 61 -7.67 -4.36 -14.64
N LYS A 62 -8.78 -4.31 -15.37
CA LYS A 62 -8.85 -3.75 -16.72
C LYS A 62 -8.91 -2.21 -16.71
N GLU A 63 -9.80 -1.62 -15.92
CA GLU A 63 -9.96 -0.17 -15.84
C GLU A 63 -8.75 0.50 -15.16
N TYR A 64 -8.26 -0.10 -14.08
CA TYR A 64 -7.15 0.43 -13.28
C TYR A 64 -5.82 -0.26 -13.59
N ALA A 65 -5.68 -0.85 -14.78
CA ALA A 65 -4.44 -1.50 -15.24
C ALA A 65 -3.22 -0.56 -15.21
N ARG A 66 -3.43 0.74 -15.45
CA ARG A 66 -2.39 1.77 -15.44
C ARG A 66 -2.19 2.41 -14.07
N TRP A 67 -2.94 1.98 -13.06
CA TRP A 67 -2.91 2.58 -11.75
C TRP A 67 -1.67 2.10 -10.99
N PRO A 68 -0.77 3.00 -10.54
CA PRO A 68 0.53 2.64 -9.96
C PRO A 68 0.42 1.76 -8.71
N MET A 69 -0.73 1.74 -8.03
CA MET A 69 -0.95 0.90 -6.87
C MET A 69 -1.21 -0.57 -7.24
N LEU A 70 -1.85 -0.84 -8.39
CA LEU A 70 -1.99 -2.18 -8.94
C LEU A 70 -0.66 -2.66 -9.55
N THR A 71 -0.02 -1.84 -10.38
CA THR A 71 1.22 -2.21 -11.08
C THR A 71 2.43 -2.27 -10.14
N GLY A 72 2.48 -1.40 -9.13
CA GLY A 72 3.47 -1.43 -8.05
C GLY A 72 3.27 -2.60 -7.08
N GLY A 73 2.19 -3.37 -7.26
CA GLY A 73 1.91 -4.58 -6.49
C GLY A 73 1.54 -4.31 -5.04
N MET A 74 1.01 -3.12 -4.75
CA MET A 74 0.48 -2.73 -3.43
C MET A 74 -0.94 -3.25 -3.22
N VAL A 75 -1.67 -3.48 -4.32
CA VAL A 75 -2.99 -4.11 -4.34
C VAL A 75 -2.91 -5.40 -5.15
N PHE A 76 -3.38 -6.51 -4.59
CA PHE A 76 -3.34 -7.84 -5.21
C PHE A 76 -4.55 -8.66 -4.72
N ALA A 77 -4.94 -9.69 -5.45
CA ALA A 77 -6.04 -10.54 -5.06
C ALA A 77 -5.74 -12.01 -5.31
N ASP A 78 -6.29 -12.87 -4.46
CA ASP A 78 -6.19 -14.32 -4.58
C ASP A 78 -7.50 -14.98 -4.12
N ALA A 79 -7.74 -16.21 -4.57
CA ALA A 79 -8.89 -17.00 -4.15
C ALA A 79 -8.80 -17.40 -2.66
N LYS A 80 -7.59 -17.44 -2.08
CA LYS A 80 -7.36 -17.79 -0.68
C LYS A 80 -6.84 -16.59 0.11
N LYS A 81 -7.60 -16.16 1.12
CA LYS A 81 -7.18 -15.15 2.11
C LYS A 81 -5.78 -15.38 2.70
N SER A 82 -5.42 -16.63 3.00
CA SER A 82 -4.08 -16.96 3.53
C SER A 82 -2.96 -16.65 2.55
N LYS A 83 -3.20 -16.84 1.24
CA LYS A 83 -2.23 -16.56 0.18
C LYS A 83 -2.00 -15.05 0.05
N VAL A 84 -3.08 -14.27 0.17
CA VAL A 84 -3.03 -12.80 0.21
C VAL A 84 -2.21 -12.32 1.41
N ILE A 85 -2.45 -12.87 2.60
CA ILE A 85 -1.70 -12.49 3.81
C ILE A 85 -0.21 -12.85 3.69
N ASP A 86 0.10 -14.01 3.09
CA ASP A 86 1.48 -14.45 2.88
C ASP A 86 2.21 -13.54 1.88
N GLN A 87 1.59 -13.28 0.71
CA GLN A 87 2.12 -12.33 -0.27
C GLN A 87 2.25 -10.91 0.28
N ALA A 88 1.31 -10.50 1.12
CA ALA A 88 1.34 -9.23 1.82
C ALA A 88 2.58 -9.13 2.71
N LYS A 89 2.85 -10.17 3.50
CA LYS A 89 3.98 -10.24 4.42
C LYS A 89 5.31 -10.29 3.67
N GLU A 90 5.42 -11.12 2.63
CA GLU A 90 6.59 -11.16 1.74
C GLU A 90 6.84 -9.78 1.10
N LYS A 91 5.80 -9.12 0.59
CA LYS A 91 5.94 -7.77 0.02
C LYS A 91 6.12 -6.67 1.07
N ALA A 92 5.69 -6.89 2.31
CA ALA A 92 5.98 -6.01 3.45
C ALA A 92 7.48 -6.05 3.74
N GLU A 93 8.06 -7.25 3.83
CA GLU A 93 9.50 -7.46 3.98
C GLU A 93 10.29 -6.96 2.76
N GLN A 94 9.77 -7.11 1.53
CA GLN A 94 10.53 -6.77 0.32
C GLN A 94 10.64 -5.28 -0.04
N LYS A 95 9.92 -4.36 0.61
CA LYS A 95 10.02 -2.93 0.26
C LYS A 95 9.95 -2.00 1.46
N THR A 96 11.10 -1.89 2.12
CA THR A 96 11.67 -0.60 2.46
C THR A 96 13.18 -0.80 2.67
N GLY A 97 13.94 -0.62 1.59
CA GLY A 97 15.28 -0.04 1.69
C GLY A 97 15.19 1.42 2.15
N LEU A 98 14.52 1.67 3.28
CA LEU A 98 14.94 2.68 4.24
C LEU A 98 16.06 1.99 5.03
N GLU A 99 17.17 1.73 4.35
CA GLU A 99 18.42 1.80 5.09
C GLU A 99 18.39 3.20 5.71
N PRO A 100 18.41 3.35 7.05
CA PRO A 100 18.74 4.64 7.61
C PRO A 100 20.07 5.01 6.96
N ILE A 101 20.13 6.17 6.30
CA ILE A 101 21.43 6.80 6.05
C ILE A 101 22.08 6.90 7.43
N SER A 102 22.97 5.98 7.75
CA SER A 102 23.80 6.11 8.93
C SER A 102 24.54 7.43 8.76
N ASP A 103 24.59 8.25 9.81
CA ASP A 103 25.14 9.61 9.83
C ASP A 103 26.59 9.74 9.28
N LYS A 104 27.21 8.63 8.91
CA LYS A 104 28.55 8.52 8.36
C LYS A 104 28.66 8.87 6.87
N GLU A 105 27.57 8.82 6.10
CA GLU A 105 27.56 9.18 4.66
C GLU A 105 27.19 10.65 4.40
N LEU A 106 26.74 11.42 5.40
CA LEU A 106 26.41 12.85 5.24
C LEU A 106 27.66 13.76 5.20
N ALA A 107 28.86 13.22 5.42
CA ALA A 107 30.08 14.01 5.51
C ALA A 107 30.71 14.39 4.14
N ALA A 108 30.13 13.98 3.00
CA ALA A 108 30.76 14.14 1.70
C ALA A 108 30.08 15.15 0.73
N ASP A 109 28.89 15.69 1.03
CA ASP A 109 28.26 16.67 0.15
C ASP A 109 28.37 18.09 0.69
N LYS A 110 29.30 18.82 0.08
CA LYS A 110 29.74 20.17 0.41
C LYS A 110 28.66 21.19 0.00
N VAL A 111 27.57 21.28 0.76
CA VAL A 111 26.62 22.39 0.63
C VAL A 111 27.17 23.61 1.36
N GLU A 112 27.83 24.47 0.60
CA GLU A 112 28.18 25.83 1.02
C GLU A 112 26.90 26.57 1.41
N ARG A 113 26.79 26.86 2.71
CA ARG A 113 25.68 27.57 3.33
C ARG A 113 25.77 29.04 2.93
N ILE A 114 24.96 29.45 1.96
CA ILE A 114 24.74 30.87 1.64
C ILE A 114 23.93 31.50 2.77
N ASP A 115 24.58 32.38 3.55
CA ASP A 115 23.97 33.13 4.66
C ASP A 115 23.04 34.23 4.11
N PRO A 116 21.85 34.46 4.71
CA PRO A 116 20.97 35.53 4.28
C PRO A 116 21.53 36.91 4.70
N PRO A 117 21.47 37.94 3.83
CA PRO A 117 22.02 39.26 4.17
C PRO A 117 21.23 39.92 5.30
N LYS A 118 21.94 40.29 6.38
CA LYS A 118 21.44 41.21 7.42
C LYS A 118 21.23 42.60 6.81
N GLY A 119 19.96 42.98 6.67
CA GLY A 119 19.52 44.35 6.38
C GLY A 119 19.54 45.22 7.64
N GLN A 120 19.84 46.50 7.42
CA GLN A 120 20.19 47.58 8.35
C GLN A 120 19.19 47.88 9.47
#